data_AF-A0A3B9Y0T6-F1
#
_entry.id   AF-A0A3B9Y0T6-F1
#
_cell.length_a   1.000
_cell.length_b   1.000
_cell.length_c   1.000
_cell.angle_alpha   90.00
_cell.angle_beta   90.00
_cell.angle_gamma   90.00
#
_symmetry.space_group_name_H-M   'P 1'
#
loop_
_entity.id
_entity.type
_entity.pdbx_description
1 polymer ?
#
loop_
_entity_poly.entity_id
_entity_poly.type
_entity_poly.pdbx_seq_one_letter_code
_entity_poly.pdbx_strand_id
1 'polypeptide(L)'
;MEQYPAGEEQEELLDLNEVMQAFGVSEWSKLETIVETAATERWSALLDIQGQRYILREQPEGLVSEDSNHRIAFRHFLQQAGIPLPALWLTPQGEPMVVIGDTSFELEQEAMGDFFNTSASR
;
A
#
# COMPACT_ATOMS: atom_id res chain seq x y z
N MET A 1 32.38 17.06 0.02
CA MET A 1 31.12 16.56 0.60
C MET A 1 30.22 16.28 -0.57
N GLU A 2 30.33 15.09 -1.14
CA GLU A 2 29.32 14.55 -2.04
C GLU A 2 28.03 14.37 -1.25
N GLN A 3 26.99 15.11 -1.66
CA GLN A 3 25.62 14.80 -1.26
C GLN A 3 25.17 13.65 -2.14
N TYR A 4 25.03 12.47 -1.54
CA TYR A 4 24.33 11.36 -2.17
C TYR A 4 22.82 11.65 -2.15
N PRO A 5 22.09 11.55 -3.27
CA PRO A 5 20.63 11.61 -3.26
C PRO A 5 20.07 10.30 -2.72
N ALA A 6 19.98 10.16 -1.40
CA ALA A 6 19.46 8.96 -0.73
C ALA A 6 17.93 8.73 -0.92
N GLY A 7 17.27 9.49 -1.81
CA GLY A 7 15.82 9.42 -2.05
C GLY A 7 15.41 8.95 -3.45
N GLU A 8 16.33 8.94 -4.42
CA GLU A 8 16.02 8.54 -5.81
C GLU A 8 16.39 7.06 -6.07
N GLU A 9 17.34 6.49 -5.30
CA GLU A 9 17.91 5.16 -5.58
C GLU A 9 17.03 3.98 -5.11
N GLN A 10 16.11 4.18 -4.16
CA GLN A 10 15.14 3.13 -3.78
C GLN A 10 13.99 3.00 -4.79
N GLU A 11 13.73 4.05 -5.58
CA GLU A 11 12.71 4.03 -6.64
C GLU A 11 13.17 3.29 -7.90
N GLU A 12 14.47 2.99 -8.03
CA GLU A 12 15.05 2.20 -9.13
C GLU A 12 15.02 0.69 -8.89
N LEU A 13 14.75 0.19 -7.68
CA LEU A 13 14.93 -1.23 -7.35
C LEU A 13 13.75 -2.13 -7.77
N LEU A 14 12.56 -1.59 -7.98
CA LEU A 14 11.40 -2.30 -8.53
C LEU A 14 10.67 -1.39 -9.53
N ASP A 15 10.46 -1.88 -10.75
CA ASP A 15 9.74 -1.11 -11.77
C ASP A 15 8.27 -0.96 -11.34
N LEU A 16 7.91 0.21 -10.81
CA LEU A 16 6.53 0.52 -10.41
C LEU A 16 5.56 0.33 -11.57
N ASN A 17 6.00 0.50 -12.83
CA ASN A 17 5.14 0.20 -13.96
C ASN A 17 4.79 -1.29 -14.00
N GLU A 18 5.75 -2.18 -13.74
CA GLU A 18 5.50 -3.63 -13.67
C GLU A 18 4.49 -3.97 -12.58
N VAL A 19 4.65 -3.41 -11.38
CA VAL A 19 3.71 -3.59 -10.26
C VAL A 19 2.31 -3.12 -10.65
N MET A 20 2.18 -1.91 -11.20
CA MET A 20 0.87 -1.36 -11.57
C MET A 20 0.22 -2.12 -12.73
N GLN A 21 1.00 -2.59 -13.71
CA GLN A 21 0.51 -3.45 -14.78
C GLN A 21 0.01 -4.80 -14.24
N ALA A 22 0.66 -5.37 -13.22
CA ALA A 22 0.19 -6.59 -12.56
C ALA A 22 -1.16 -6.40 -11.84
N PHE A 23 -1.44 -5.19 -11.34
CA PHE A 23 -2.76 -4.78 -10.86
C PHE A 23 -3.77 -4.45 -11.98
N GLY A 24 -3.36 -4.51 -13.25
CA GLY A 24 -4.20 -4.15 -14.40
C GLY A 24 -4.42 -2.64 -14.54
N VAL A 25 -3.56 -1.81 -13.95
CA VAL A 25 -3.66 -0.36 -13.97
C VAL A 25 -2.72 0.20 -15.03
N SER A 26 -3.30 0.77 -16.10
CA SER A 26 -2.54 1.36 -17.20
C SER A 26 -2.27 2.85 -17.05
N GLU A 27 -3.07 3.55 -16.26
CA GLU A 27 -2.99 5.01 -16.07
C GLU A 27 -2.91 5.31 -14.58
N TRP A 28 -1.78 5.87 -14.15
CA TRP A 28 -1.53 6.22 -12.77
C TRP A 28 -0.44 7.30 -12.70
N SER A 29 -0.35 7.98 -11.56
CA SER A 29 0.78 8.84 -11.25
C SER A 29 1.17 8.70 -9.78
N LYS A 30 2.48 8.74 -9.51
CA LYS A 30 2.97 8.80 -8.13
C LYS A 30 2.82 10.23 -7.60
N LEU A 31 2.19 10.38 -6.45
CA LEU A 31 2.04 11.65 -5.76
C LEU A 31 3.15 11.87 -4.74
N GLU A 32 3.43 10.86 -3.91
CA GLU A 32 4.41 10.95 -2.82
C GLU A 32 4.93 9.55 -2.46
N THR A 33 6.20 9.47 -2.06
CA THR A 33 6.77 8.28 -1.43
C THR A 33 6.59 8.40 0.08
N ILE A 34 5.88 7.44 0.66
CA ILE A 34 5.63 7.35 2.11
C ILE A 34 6.64 6.38 2.70
N VAL A 35 7.60 6.90 3.45
CA VAL A 35 8.50 6.06 4.25
C VAL A 35 7.79 5.79 5.58
N GLU A 36 7.29 4.57 5.77
CA GLU A 36 6.71 4.18 7.06
C GLU A 36 7.81 4.22 8.13
N THR A 37 7.45 4.68 9.33
CA THR A 37 8.37 5.00 10.43
C THR A 37 9.45 3.92 10.67
N ALA A 38 10.60 4.36 11.20
CA ALA A 38 11.86 3.60 11.38
C ALA A 38 11.79 2.20 12.04
N ALA A 39 10.63 1.75 12.52
CA ALA A 39 10.43 0.41 13.06
C ALA A 39 10.27 -0.68 12.00
N THR A 40 9.88 -0.35 10.76
CA THR A 40 9.60 -1.35 9.71
C THR A 40 10.31 -1.13 8.39
N GLU A 41 10.96 0.04 8.16
CA GLU A 41 11.64 0.39 6.89
C GLU A 41 10.84 -0.03 5.64
N ARG A 42 9.50 0.03 5.71
CA ARG A 42 8.63 -0.40 4.61
C ARG A 42 8.48 0.74 3.62
N TRP A 43 8.67 0.41 2.36
CA TRP A 43 8.36 1.32 1.29
C TRP A 43 6.85 1.33 1.04
N SER A 44 6.30 2.53 0.92
CA SER A 44 4.94 2.75 0.45
C SER A 44 4.88 4.00 -0.41
N ALA A 45 3.89 4.10 -1.28
CA ALA A 45 3.68 5.27 -2.13
C ALA A 45 2.21 5.64 -2.23
N LEU A 46 1.94 6.94 -2.20
CA LEU A 46 0.65 7.51 -2.53
C LEU A 46 0.57 7.68 -4.05
N LEU A 47 -0.47 7.11 -4.65
CA LEU A 47 -0.73 7.09 -6.08
C LEU A 47 -2.08 7.76 -6.38
N ASP A 48 -2.15 8.42 -7.54
CA ASP A 48 -3.41 8.79 -8.18
C ASP A 48 -3.71 7.79 -9.30
N ILE A 49 -4.90 7.20 -9.26
CA ILE A 49 -5.42 6.30 -10.28
C ILE A 49 -6.80 6.84 -10.68
N GLN A 50 -6.90 7.39 -11.89
CA GLN A 50 -8.13 7.98 -12.44
C GLN A 50 -8.78 9.04 -11.51
N GLY A 51 -7.98 9.86 -10.83
CA GLY A 51 -8.45 10.91 -9.93
C GLY A 51 -8.85 10.40 -8.53
N GLN A 52 -8.62 9.13 -8.23
CA GLN A 52 -8.81 8.53 -6.91
C GLN A 52 -7.45 8.17 -6.30
N ARG A 53 -7.29 8.42 -5.00
CA ARG A 53 -6.06 8.16 -4.27
C ARG A 53 -5.98 6.74 -3.72
N TYR A 54 -4.81 6.15 -3.88
CA TYR A 54 -4.45 4.82 -3.41
C TYR A 54 -3.08 4.83 -2.76
N ILE A 55 -2.87 3.92 -1.81
CA ILE A 55 -1.59 3.66 -1.19
C ILE A 55 -1.13 2.29 -1.67
N LEU A 56 0.04 2.25 -2.30
CA LEU A 56 0.78 1.04 -2.62
C LEU A 56 1.72 0.74 -1.46
N ARG A 57 1.71 -0.49 -0.94
CA ARG A 57 2.57 -0.89 0.19
C ARG A 57 3.31 -2.17 -0.11
N GLU A 58 4.60 -2.19 0.20
CA GLU A 58 5.36 -3.43 0.32
C GLU A 58 4.94 -4.22 1.55
N GLN A 59 4.76 -5.52 1.37
CA GLN A 59 4.41 -6.46 2.42
C GLN A 59 5.69 -7.14 2.93
N PRO A 60 5.79 -7.39 4.25
CA PRO A 60 6.98 -8.01 4.83
C PRO A 60 7.18 -9.44 4.31
N GLU A 61 8.43 -9.78 3.98
CA GLU A 61 8.86 -11.16 3.74
C GLU A 61 9.10 -11.91 5.05
N GLY A 62 8.81 -13.22 5.09
CA GLY A 62 9.25 -14.13 6.16
C GLY A 62 8.22 -14.49 7.24
N LEU A 63 8.66 -15.05 8.37
CA LEU A 63 7.81 -15.62 9.44
C LEU A 63 6.90 -14.60 10.17
N VAL A 64 7.13 -13.30 9.95
CA VAL A 64 6.30 -12.17 10.43
C VAL A 64 5.39 -11.64 9.30
N SER A 65 5.36 -12.33 8.16
CA SER A 65 4.17 -12.42 7.31
C SER A 65 3.10 -13.10 8.15
N GLU A 66 2.47 -12.35 9.05
CA GLU A 66 1.24 -12.76 9.69
C GLU A 66 0.36 -13.32 8.59
N ASP A 67 0.11 -14.63 8.68
CA ASP A 67 -0.64 -15.45 7.74
C ASP A 67 -1.54 -14.56 6.88
N SER A 68 -1.15 -14.27 5.64
CA SER A 68 -1.87 -13.30 4.80
C SER A 68 -3.35 -13.68 4.69
N ASN A 69 -3.66 -14.97 4.85
CA ASN A 69 -5.02 -15.49 4.97
C ASN A 69 -5.73 -15.00 6.24
N HIS A 70 -5.05 -14.93 7.39
CA HIS A 70 -5.57 -14.34 8.61
C HIS A 70 -5.91 -12.87 8.43
N ARG A 71 -5.03 -12.07 7.80
CA ARG A 71 -5.33 -10.66 7.51
C ARG A 71 -6.57 -10.52 6.63
N ILE A 72 -6.64 -11.28 5.54
CA ILE A 72 -7.79 -11.27 4.62
C ILE A 72 -9.07 -11.73 5.33
N ALA A 73 -9.01 -12.83 6.10
CA ALA A 73 -10.13 -13.34 6.88
C ALA A 73 -10.61 -12.32 7.93
N PHE A 74 -9.68 -11.63 8.60
CA PHE A 74 -10.01 -10.60 9.56
C PHE A 74 -10.65 -9.38 8.90
N ARG A 75 -10.13 -8.93 7.75
CA ARG A 75 -10.78 -7.87 6.95
C ARG A 75 -12.20 -8.25 6.55
N HIS A 76 -12.40 -9.48 6.07
CA HIS A 76 -13.74 -9.98 5.76
C HIS A 76 -14.66 -10.02 6.98
N PHE A 77 -14.16 -10.46 8.14
CA PHE A 77 -14.91 -10.44 9.39
C PHE A 77 -15.35 -9.01 9.76
N LEU A 78 -14.46 -8.03 9.68
CA LEU A 78 -14.78 -6.62 9.95
C LEU A 78 -15.81 -6.06 8.97
N GLN A 79 -15.68 -6.36 7.68
CA GLN A 79 -16.67 -5.98 6.66
C GLN A 79 -18.05 -6.59 6.95
N GLN A 80 -18.10 -7.87 7.32
CA GLN A 80 -19.34 -8.55 7.72
C GLN A 80 -19.96 -7.94 8.99
N ALA A 81 -19.14 -7.40 9.89
CA ALA A 81 -19.58 -6.64 11.06
C ALA A 81 -20.03 -5.21 10.72
N GLY A 82 -19.97 -4.79 9.45
CA GLY A 82 -20.36 -3.46 8.99
C GLY A 82 -19.32 -2.37 9.28
N ILE A 83 -18.09 -2.74 9.60
CA ILE A 83 -17.00 -1.79 9.82
C ILE A 83 -16.45 -1.37 8.44
N PRO A 84 -16.48 -0.07 8.09
CA PRO A 84 -15.93 0.39 6.84
C PRO A 84 -14.41 0.23 6.87
N LEU A 85 -13.89 -0.51 5.90
CA LEU A 85 -12.46 -0.63 5.63
C LEU A 85 -12.15 0.00 4.29
N PRO A 86 -10.94 0.57 4.11
CA PRO A 86 -10.52 1.05 2.80
C PRO A 86 -10.55 -0.10 1.78
N ALA A 87 -11.01 0.17 0.57
CA ALA A 87 -11.15 -0.88 -0.44
C ALA A 87 -9.78 -1.32 -0.96
N LEU A 88 -9.58 -2.63 -1.11
CA LEU A 88 -8.41 -3.16 -1.83
C LEU A 88 -8.67 -3.10 -3.33
N TRP A 89 -7.65 -2.71 -4.09
CA TRP A 89 -7.64 -2.90 -5.53
C TRP A 89 -7.18 -4.32 -5.83
N LEU A 90 -8.07 -5.11 -6.42
CA LEU A 90 -7.79 -6.50 -6.75
C LEU A 90 -7.10 -6.59 -8.11
N THR A 91 -6.24 -7.59 -8.28
CA THR A 91 -5.68 -7.94 -9.59
C THR A 91 -6.79 -8.36 -10.56
N PRO A 92 -6.52 -8.44 -11.88
CA PRO A 92 -7.49 -8.96 -12.84
C PRO A 92 -7.98 -10.39 -12.54
N GLN A 93 -7.24 -11.15 -11.72
CA GLN A 93 -7.61 -12.50 -11.27
C GLN A 93 -8.42 -12.49 -9.96
N GLY A 94 -8.60 -11.33 -9.33
CA GLY A 94 -9.32 -11.17 -8.07
C GLY A 94 -8.46 -11.31 -6.82
N GLU A 95 -7.14 -11.29 -6.95
CA GLU A 95 -6.21 -11.41 -5.81
C GLU A 95 -5.95 -10.04 -5.18
N PRO A 96 -5.76 -9.95 -3.85
CA PRO A 96 -5.52 -8.68 -3.16
C PRO A 96 -4.05 -8.21 -3.23
N MET A 97 -3.15 -9.03 -3.77
CA MET A 97 -1.72 -8.78 -3.78
C MET A 97 -1.09 -9.16 -5.12
N VAL A 98 -0.02 -8.48 -5.47
CA VAL A 98 0.88 -8.86 -6.58
C VAL A 98 2.24 -9.22 -6.01
N VAL A 99 2.92 -10.18 -6.63
CA VAL A 99 4.28 -10.58 -6.25
C VAL A 99 5.18 -10.34 -7.45
N ILE A 100 6.19 -9.49 -7.29
CA ILE A 100 7.19 -9.16 -8.32
C ILE A 100 8.56 -9.48 -7.73
N GLY A 101 9.25 -10.45 -8.31
CA GLY A 101 10.45 -11.04 -7.70
C GLY A 101 10.09 -11.72 -6.38
N ASP A 102 10.74 -11.30 -5.30
CA ASP A 102 10.50 -11.79 -3.95
C ASP A 102 9.56 -10.86 -3.14
N THR A 103 9.28 -9.67 -3.67
CA THR A 103 8.51 -8.63 -2.98
C THR A 103 7.02 -8.76 -3.27
N SER A 104 6.20 -8.70 -2.22
CA SER A 104 4.74 -8.68 -2.31
C SER A 104 4.20 -7.26 -2.12
N PHE A 105 3.23 -6.86 -2.93
CA PHE A 105 2.62 -5.53 -2.88
C PHE A 105 1.11 -5.62 -2.70
N GLU A 106 0.55 -4.65 -1.98
CA GLU A 106 -0.89 -4.45 -1.81
C GLU A 106 -1.24 -3.02 -2.23
N LEU A 107 -2.36 -2.86 -2.93
CA LEU A 107 -2.89 -1.57 -3.36
C LEU A 107 -4.23 -1.32 -2.67
N GLU A 108 -4.31 -0.28 -1.86
CA GLU A 108 -5.49 0.04 -1.04
C GLU A 108 -5.92 1.48 -1.25
N GLN A 109 -7.22 1.75 -1.30
CA GLN A 109 -7.73 3.12 -1.38
C GLN A 109 -7.25 3.93 -0.17
N GLU A 110 -6.81 5.17 -0.39
CA GLU A 110 -6.48 6.06 0.72
C GLU A 110 -7.76 6.29 1.56
N ALA A 111 -7.70 5.95 2.84
CA ALA A 111 -8.75 6.29 3.77
C ALA A 111 -8.82 7.81 3.88
N MET A 112 -9.89 8.44 3.35
CA MET A 112 -10.18 9.83 3.65
C MET A 112 -10.68 9.89 5.10
N GLY A 113 -9.75 9.81 6.04
CA GLY A 113 -10.05 10.00 7.45
C GLY A 113 -10.46 11.44 7.65
N ASP A 114 -11.68 11.67 8.12
CA ASP A 114 -11.91 12.83 8.98
C ASP A 114 -10.91 12.68 10.12
N PHE A 115 -10.00 13.65 10.29
CA PHE A 115 -9.12 13.68 11.44
C PHE A 115 -10.00 13.61 12.69
N PHE A 116 -10.05 12.46 13.36
CA PHE A 116 -10.66 12.34 14.68
C PHE A 116 -9.77 13.10 15.65
N ASN A 117 -9.95 14.42 15.67
CA ASN A 117 -9.26 15.28 16.59
C ASN A 117 -9.90 15.05 17.97
N THR A 118 -9.33 14.15 18.77
CA THR A 118 -9.77 13.92 20.15
C THR A 118 -9.37 15.07 21.08
N SER A 119 -9.10 16.27 20.55
CA SER A 119 -8.97 17.52 21.31
C SER A 119 -10.32 18.06 21.83
N ALA A 120 -11.21 17.18 22.29
CA ALA A 120 -12.33 17.55 23.13
C ALA A 120 -11.95 17.27 24.59
N SER A 121 -10.90 17.94 25.06
CA SER A 121 -10.73 18.14 26.51
C SER A 121 -11.70 19.22 26.95
N ARG A 122 -12.59 18.83 27.86
CA ARG A 122 -13.59 19.65 28.55
C ARG A 122 -13.02 20.92 29.18
#